data_AF-A0A645FKI8-F1
#
_entry.id   AF-A0A645FKI8-F1
#
_cell.length_a   1.000
_cell.length_b   1.000
_cell.length_c   1.000
_cell.angle_alpha   90.00
_cell.angle_beta   90.00
_cell.angle_gamma   90.00
#
_symmetry.space_group_name_H-M   'P 1'
#
loop_
_entity.id
_entity.type
_entity.pdbx_description
1 polymer ?
#
loop_
_entity_poly.entity_id
_entity_poly.type
_entity_poly.pdbx_seq_one_letter_code
_entity_poly.pdbx_strand_id
1 'polypeptide(L)'
;MSAVLVLPFCEMQRAYLPMFWAGVYLKDNYQFVLKYAKQTLIISGIIFAICLFFWEGNYTVYITGFPKLIKVRELTLNPTNINISVFRLFIGLCGSLFWFMLFERIFRNNVFFSCLAKTGVNTLAIYLLQRLILEDWMNRTIDFQNMNLWIYSLLVTPLISLVIILISYFLIKIVQKNKYAEMLLFGKQR
;
A
#
# COMPACT_ATOMS: atom_id res chain seq x y z
N MET A 1 17.34 11.72 16.81
CA MET A 1 16.42 10.78 16.11
C MET A 1 16.02 9.57 16.97
N SER A 2 16.89 9.10 17.87
CA SER A 2 16.63 8.04 18.87
C SER A 2 15.53 8.38 19.90
N ALA A 3 15.22 9.66 20.11
CA ALA A 3 14.13 10.10 21.01
C ALA A 3 12.73 9.63 20.57
N VAL A 4 12.52 9.36 19.27
CA VAL A 4 11.22 8.93 18.73
C VAL A 4 10.81 7.54 19.24
N LEU A 5 11.78 6.69 19.56
CA LEU A 5 11.52 5.37 20.15
C LEU A 5 11.14 5.45 21.64
N VAL A 6 11.43 6.58 22.30
CA VAL A 6 11.27 6.78 23.75
C VAL A 6 10.06 7.65 24.08
N LEU A 7 9.66 8.57 23.18
CA LEU A 7 8.57 9.50 23.44
C LEU A 7 7.19 8.81 23.44
N PRO A 8 6.35 9.02 24.47
CA PRO A 8 5.12 8.26 24.69
C PRO A 8 4.00 8.54 23.66
N PHE A 9 4.07 9.64 22.91
CA PHE A 9 2.95 10.16 22.10
C PHE A 9 2.91 9.73 20.63
N CYS A 10 3.70 8.74 20.21
CA CYS A 10 3.81 8.38 18.81
C CYS A 10 3.81 6.87 18.55
N GLU A 11 2.70 6.19 18.90
CA GLU A 11 2.45 4.77 18.60
C GLU A 11 2.70 4.43 17.12
N MET A 12 2.16 5.26 16.22
CA MET A 12 2.32 5.10 14.77
C MET A 12 3.80 5.22 14.35
N GLN A 13 4.53 6.21 14.89
CA GLN A 13 5.94 6.37 14.52
C GLN A 13 6.79 5.18 15.01
N ARG A 14 6.50 4.62 16.19
CA ARG A 14 7.20 3.42 16.68
C ARG A 14 6.98 2.21 15.77
N ALA A 15 5.80 2.09 15.17
CA ALA A 15 5.48 1.04 14.22
C ALA A 15 6.19 1.22 12.86
N TYR A 16 6.18 2.44 12.34
CA TYR A 16 6.66 2.72 10.98
C TYR A 16 8.16 3.03 10.90
N LEU A 17 8.78 3.54 11.96
CA LEU A 17 10.19 3.92 11.96
C LEU A 17 11.11 2.72 11.66
N PRO A 18 10.95 1.52 12.26
CA PRO A 18 11.77 0.37 11.91
C PRO A 18 11.69 0.00 10.42
N MET A 19 10.49 0.06 9.84
CA MET A 19 10.28 -0.20 8.41
C MET A 19 10.92 0.88 7.52
N PHE A 20 10.85 2.14 7.94
CA PHE A 20 11.52 3.23 7.24
C PHE A 20 13.04 3.04 7.21
N TRP A 21 13.63 2.70 8.37
CA TRP A 21 15.08 2.43 8.46
C TRP A 21 15.49 1.21 7.65
N ALA A 22 14.69 0.15 7.65
CA ALA A 22 14.92 -0.99 6.78
C ALA A 22 14.88 -0.61 5.29
N GLY A 23 13.97 0.30 4.90
CA GLY A 23 13.92 0.87 3.55
C GLY A 23 15.17 1.69 3.20
N VAL A 24 15.66 2.52 4.12
CA VAL A 24 16.92 3.27 3.94
C VAL A 24 18.10 2.32 3.77
N TYR A 25 18.20 1.30 4.64
CA TYR A 25 19.25 0.28 4.53
C TYR A 25 19.18 -0.48 3.20
N LEU A 26 17.97 -0.83 2.75
CA LEU A 26 17.75 -1.50 1.47
C LEU A 26 18.17 -0.61 0.29
N LYS A 27 17.90 0.69 0.35
CA LYS A 27 18.34 1.66 -0.67
C LYS A 27 19.87 1.68 -0.78
N ASP A 28 20.56 1.77 0.35
CA ASP A 28 22.03 1.88 0.37
C ASP A 28 22.71 0.58 -0.11
N ASN A 29 22.07 -0.58 0.09
CA ASN A 29 22.57 -1.89 -0.30
C ASN A 29 21.87 -2.47 -1.54
N TYR A 30 21.17 -1.65 -2.31
CA TYR A 30 20.26 -2.10 -3.36
C TYR A 30 20.96 -2.99 -4.42
N GLN A 31 22.19 -2.65 -4.81
CA GLN A 31 22.99 -3.43 -5.78
C GLN A 31 23.26 -4.86 -5.30
N PHE A 32 23.50 -5.04 -4.01
CA PHE A 32 23.72 -6.35 -3.41
C PHE A 32 22.44 -7.20 -3.48
N VAL A 33 21.29 -6.59 -3.20
CA VAL A 33 20.01 -7.31 -3.23
C VAL A 33 19.63 -7.69 -4.66
N LEU A 34 19.92 -6.84 -5.65
CA LEU A 34 19.74 -7.17 -7.07
C LEU A 34 20.62 -8.33 -7.53
N LYS A 35 21.88 -8.41 -7.05
CA LYS A 35 22.78 -9.53 -7.38
C LYS A 35 22.16 -10.88 -7.03
N TYR A 36 21.40 -10.95 -5.94
CA TYR A 36 20.73 -12.16 -5.47
C TYR A 36 19.21 -12.12 -5.64
N ALA A 37 18.68 -11.29 -6.55
CA ALA A 37 17.25 -11.00 -6.67
C ALA A 37 16.36 -12.25 -6.72
N LYS A 38 16.74 -13.27 -7.51
CA LYS A 38 15.98 -14.53 -7.60
C LYS A 38 15.94 -15.28 -6.26
N GLN A 39 17.06 -15.35 -5.55
CA GLN A 39 17.14 -16.02 -4.25
C GLN A 39 16.36 -15.24 -3.19
N THR A 40 16.56 -13.92 -3.14
CA THR A 40 15.82 -13.02 -2.25
C THR A 40 14.31 -13.15 -2.46
N LEU A 41 13.84 -13.18 -3.71
CA LEU A 41 12.42 -13.37 -4.04
C LEU A 41 11.87 -14.70 -3.51
N ILE A 42 12.57 -15.82 -3.77
CA ILE A 42 12.09 -17.15 -3.35
C ILE A 42 12.09 -17.26 -1.83
N ILE A 43 13.19 -16.87 -1.17
CA ILE A 43 13.35 -16.97 0.28
C ILE A 43 12.33 -16.08 0.99
N SER A 44 12.25 -14.80 0.61
CA SER A 44 11.28 -13.87 1.22
C SER A 44 9.85 -14.31 0.97
N GLY A 45 9.53 -14.87 -0.21
CA GLY A 45 8.20 -15.40 -0.53
C GLY A 45 7.82 -16.61 0.31
N ILE A 46 8.73 -17.58 0.49
CA ILE A 46 8.50 -18.76 1.33
C ILE A 46 8.29 -18.34 2.78
N ILE A 47 9.18 -17.49 3.33
CA ILE A 47 9.05 -17.00 4.70
C ILE A 47 7.74 -16.22 4.88
N PHE A 48 7.42 -15.33 3.93
CA PHE A 48 6.19 -14.55 3.97
C PHE A 48 4.94 -15.45 3.94
N ALA A 49 4.90 -16.48 3.09
CA ALA A 49 3.79 -17.43 3.02
C ALA A 49 3.62 -18.24 4.31
N ILE A 50 4.73 -18.70 4.90
CA ILE A 50 4.72 -19.40 6.20
C ILE A 50 4.19 -18.45 7.29
N CYS A 51 4.71 -17.24 7.37
CA CYS A 51 4.25 -16.26 8.35
C CYS A 51 2.77 -15.87 8.16
N LEU A 52 2.27 -15.82 6.92
CA LEU A 52 0.85 -15.58 6.65
C LEU A 52 -0.04 -16.72 7.17
N PHE A 53 0.41 -17.97 7.09
CA PHE A 53 -0.32 -19.10 7.65
C PHE A 53 -0.47 -19.02 9.18
N PHE A 54 0.54 -18.49 9.86
CA PHE A 54 0.53 -18.24 11.31
C PHE A 54 -0.06 -16.88 11.70
N TRP A 55 -0.62 -16.11 10.75
CA TRP A 55 -1.15 -14.78 11.05
C TRP A 55 -2.52 -14.87 11.74
N GLU A 56 -2.61 -14.34 12.96
CA GLU A 56 -3.85 -14.23 13.71
C GLU A 56 -4.42 -12.78 13.67
N GLY A 57 -5.74 -12.64 13.76
CA GLY A 57 -6.40 -11.33 13.77
C GLY A 57 -5.87 -10.39 14.87
N ASN A 58 -5.52 -10.95 16.03
CA ASN A 58 -4.94 -10.22 17.16
C ASN A 58 -3.57 -9.60 16.85
N TYR A 59 -2.89 -10.02 15.78
CA TYR A 59 -1.59 -9.46 15.36
C TYR A 59 -1.74 -8.19 14.50
N THR A 60 -2.96 -7.70 14.29
CA THR A 60 -3.19 -6.42 13.61
C THR A 60 -2.86 -5.23 14.51
N VAL A 61 -2.34 -4.15 13.92
CA VAL A 61 -1.96 -2.91 14.65
C VAL A 61 -3.14 -2.28 15.37
N TYR A 62 -4.35 -2.50 14.85
CA TYR A 62 -5.60 -1.98 15.41
C TYR A 62 -6.01 -2.67 16.72
N ILE A 63 -5.62 -3.93 16.92
CA ILE A 63 -5.95 -4.72 18.11
C ILE A 63 -4.78 -4.70 19.09
N THR A 64 -3.57 -5.01 18.64
CA THR A 64 -2.37 -4.96 19.47
C THR A 64 -1.43 -3.85 19.01
N GLY A 65 -1.40 -2.77 19.80
CA GLY A 65 -0.46 -1.67 19.63
C GLY A 65 1.00 -2.12 19.80
N PHE A 66 1.93 -1.33 19.26
CA PHE A 66 3.36 -1.58 19.47
C PHE A 66 3.73 -1.40 20.96
N PRO A 67 4.64 -2.23 21.51
CA PRO A 67 4.99 -2.20 22.91
C PRO A 67 5.60 -0.86 23.32
N LYS A 68 5.17 -0.35 24.48
CA LYS A 68 5.89 0.70 25.20
C LYS A 68 7.02 0.05 25.98
N LEU A 69 8.17 -0.09 25.32
CA LEU A 69 9.34 -0.77 25.89
C LEU A 69 9.81 -0.12 27.20
N ILE A 70 9.63 1.19 27.35
CA ILE A 70 10.03 1.95 28.53
C ILE A 70 8.80 2.60 29.15
N LYS A 71 8.51 2.27 30.40
CA LYS A 71 7.60 3.05 31.22
C LYS A 71 8.36 4.24 31.82
N VAL A 72 8.28 5.40 31.17
CA VAL A 72 9.03 6.62 31.56
C VAL A 72 8.85 6.98 33.04
N ARG A 73 7.67 6.70 33.62
CA ARG A 73 7.36 7.02 35.02
C ARG A 73 8.00 6.07 36.03
N GLU A 74 8.23 4.81 35.65
CA GLU A 74 8.74 3.76 36.54
C GLU A 74 10.20 3.40 36.22
N LEU A 75 10.76 3.90 35.10
CA LEU A 75 12.07 3.50 34.56
C LEU A 75 12.23 1.97 34.41
N THR A 76 11.11 1.26 34.29
CA THR A 76 11.06 -0.19 34.12
C THR A 76 10.83 -0.56 32.66
N LEU A 77 11.40 -1.71 32.27
CA LEU A 77 11.17 -2.33 30.98
C LEU A 77 9.86 -3.12 31.01
N ASN A 78 9.00 -2.91 30.02
CA ASN A 78 7.76 -3.68 29.87
C ASN A 78 7.74 -4.38 28.50
N PRO A 79 8.19 -5.64 28.40
CA PRO A 79 8.24 -6.39 27.14
C PRO A 79 6.89 -7.00 26.71
N THR A 80 5.77 -6.47 27.20
CA THR A 80 4.43 -6.95 26.81
C THR A 80 4.24 -6.87 25.30
N ASN A 81 3.78 -7.96 24.67
CA ASN A 81 3.49 -8.04 23.23
C ASN A 81 4.70 -7.78 22.30
N ILE A 82 5.93 -7.87 22.81
CA ILE A 82 7.13 -7.71 21.98
C ILE A 82 7.21 -8.79 20.88
N ASN A 83 6.82 -10.03 21.21
CA ASN A 83 6.79 -11.15 20.26
C ASN A 83 5.88 -10.85 19.06
N ILE A 84 4.69 -10.32 19.32
CA ILE A 84 3.72 -9.96 18.28
C ILE A 84 4.27 -8.85 17.38
N SER A 85 4.95 -7.87 17.97
CA SER A 85 5.51 -6.74 17.22
C SER A 85 6.73 -7.14 16.39
N VAL A 86 7.59 -8.00 16.92
CA VAL A 86 8.71 -8.58 16.17
C VAL A 86 8.19 -9.43 15.02
N PHE A 87 7.19 -10.28 15.26
CA PHE A 87 6.55 -11.07 14.21
C PHE A 87 5.96 -10.18 13.11
N ARG A 88 5.24 -9.11 13.48
CA ARG A 88 4.65 -8.14 12.54
C ARG A 88 5.71 -7.42 11.70
N LEU A 89 6.80 -6.98 12.32
CA LEU A 89 7.91 -6.37 11.59
C LEU A 89 8.56 -7.39 10.64
N PHE A 90 8.77 -8.61 11.11
CA PHE A 90 9.39 -9.66 10.31
C PHE A 90 8.57 -10.04 9.08
N ILE A 91 7.28 -10.35 9.25
CA ILE A 91 6.38 -10.65 8.13
C ILE A 91 6.25 -9.47 7.17
N GLY A 92 6.19 -8.23 7.67
CA GLY A 92 6.13 -7.04 6.83
C GLY A 92 7.42 -6.81 6.03
N LEU A 93 8.60 -7.07 6.61
CA LEU A 93 9.88 -6.99 5.90
C LEU A 93 9.99 -8.07 4.82
N CYS A 94 9.65 -9.31 5.14
CA CYS A 94 9.65 -10.40 4.17
C CYS A 94 8.64 -10.14 3.03
N GLY A 95 7.43 -9.70 3.37
CA GLY A 95 6.40 -9.37 2.39
C GLY A 95 6.80 -8.21 1.48
N SER A 96 7.34 -7.12 2.05
CA SER A 96 7.79 -5.98 1.26
C SER A 96 8.95 -6.34 0.33
N LEU A 97 9.95 -7.09 0.80
CA LEU A 97 11.04 -7.58 -0.04
C LEU A 97 10.55 -8.51 -1.16
N PHE A 98 9.61 -9.41 -0.85
CA PHE A 98 9.01 -10.30 -1.83
C PHE A 98 8.32 -9.51 -2.94
N TRP A 99 7.40 -8.61 -2.59
CA TRP A 99 6.66 -7.81 -3.57
C TRP A 99 7.58 -6.88 -4.37
N PHE A 100 8.56 -6.26 -3.72
CA PHE A 100 9.52 -5.39 -4.37
C PHE A 100 10.33 -6.14 -5.43
N MET A 101 10.86 -7.32 -5.11
CA MET A 101 11.60 -8.17 -6.06
C MET A 101 10.70 -8.76 -7.14
N LEU A 102 9.46 -9.13 -6.80
CA LEU A 102 8.50 -9.64 -7.76
C LEU A 102 8.20 -8.59 -8.83
N PHE A 103 7.94 -7.35 -8.42
CA PHE A 103 7.71 -6.26 -9.34
C PHE A 103 8.96 -5.92 -10.15
N GLU A 104 10.15 -5.84 -9.54
CA GLU A 104 11.40 -5.61 -10.28
C GLU A 104 11.54 -6.60 -11.46
N ARG A 105 11.27 -7.89 -11.22
CA ARG A 105 11.32 -8.92 -12.24
C ARG A 105 10.23 -8.80 -13.31
N ILE A 106 8.99 -8.53 -12.90
CA ILE A 106 7.85 -8.42 -13.83
C ILE A 106 8.00 -7.19 -14.73
N PHE A 107 8.42 -6.05 -14.18
CA PHE A 107 8.57 -4.79 -14.92
C PHE A 107 9.78 -4.77 -15.84
N ARG A 108 10.91 -5.41 -15.46
CA ARG A 108 12.15 -5.38 -16.26
C ARG A 108 11.95 -5.97 -17.67
N ASN A 109 11.14 -7.02 -17.80
CA ASN A 109 11.07 -7.83 -19.02
C ASN A 109 9.76 -7.70 -19.80
N ASN A 110 8.83 -6.83 -19.38
CA ASN A 110 7.48 -6.83 -19.97
C ASN A 110 6.96 -5.42 -20.29
N VAL A 111 6.81 -5.17 -21.59
CA VAL A 111 6.30 -3.90 -22.17
C VAL A 111 4.88 -3.59 -21.69
N PHE A 112 4.06 -4.62 -21.44
CA PHE A 112 2.70 -4.45 -20.94
C PHE A 112 2.69 -3.76 -19.57
N PHE A 113 3.49 -4.27 -18.62
CA PHE A 113 3.57 -3.68 -17.28
C PHE A 113 4.19 -2.28 -17.31
N SER A 114 5.20 -2.04 -18.16
CA SER A 114 5.73 -0.70 -18.37
C SER A 114 4.66 0.30 -18.88
N CYS A 115 3.79 -0.14 -19.80
CA CYS A 115 2.65 0.66 -20.27
C CYS A 115 1.63 0.92 -19.14
N LEU A 116 1.36 -0.11 -18.32
CA LEU A 116 0.49 0.00 -17.16
C LEU A 116 1.03 1.01 -16.14
N ALA A 117 2.34 1.02 -15.86
CA ALA A 117 2.97 2.01 -14.99
C ALA A 117 2.84 3.44 -15.54
N LYS A 118 3.02 3.64 -16.85
CA LYS A 118 2.78 4.95 -17.48
C LYS A 118 1.33 5.42 -17.30
N THR A 119 0.38 4.50 -17.35
CA THR A 119 -1.03 4.77 -17.05
C THR A 119 -1.24 5.08 -15.57
N GLY A 120 -0.51 4.39 -14.68
CA GLY A 120 -0.52 4.60 -13.23
C GLY A 120 -0.11 6.01 -12.77
N VAL A 121 0.64 6.76 -13.59
CA VAL A 121 0.99 8.16 -13.32
C VAL A 121 -0.24 9.09 -13.23
N ASN A 122 -1.39 8.65 -13.76
CA ASN A 122 -2.65 9.37 -13.69
C ASN A 122 -3.58 8.87 -12.57
N THR A 123 -3.12 7.99 -11.67
CA THR A 123 -3.95 7.40 -10.59
C THR A 123 -4.66 8.44 -9.73
N LEU A 124 -3.97 9.49 -9.28
CA LEU A 124 -4.61 10.57 -8.49
C LEU A 124 -5.79 11.20 -9.24
N ALA A 125 -5.58 11.53 -10.52
CA ALA A 125 -6.61 12.10 -11.37
C ALA A 125 -7.78 11.13 -11.60
N ILE A 126 -7.48 9.83 -11.75
CA ILE A 126 -8.49 8.77 -11.88
C ILE A 126 -9.33 8.68 -10.61
N TYR A 127 -8.70 8.70 -9.43
CA TYR A 127 -9.39 8.66 -8.14
C TYR A 127 -10.30 9.87 -7.92
N LEU A 128 -9.82 11.07 -8.26
CA LEU A 128 -10.62 12.30 -8.15
C LEU A 128 -11.87 12.22 -9.04
N LEU A 129 -11.73 11.83 -10.31
CA LEU A 129 -12.86 11.68 -11.21
C LEU A 129 -13.79 10.53 -10.79
N GLN A 130 -13.25 9.39 -10.38
CA GLN A 130 -14.04 8.27 -9.88
C GLN A 130 -14.88 8.68 -8.68
N ARG A 131 -14.31 9.47 -7.75
CA ARG A 131 -15.05 10.01 -6.60
C ARG A 131 -16.20 10.91 -7.04
N LEU A 132 -15.95 11.86 -7.95
CA LEU A 132 -17.01 12.74 -8.48
C LEU A 132 -18.12 11.95 -9.17
N ILE A 133 -17.76 10.96 -10.01
CA ILE A 133 -18.73 10.13 -10.71
C ILE A 133 -19.57 9.32 -9.73
N LEU A 134 -18.95 8.69 -8.71
CA LEU A 134 -19.65 7.86 -7.74
C LEU A 134 -20.50 8.66 -6.76
N GLU A 135 -19.91 9.67 -6.12
CA GLU A 135 -20.57 10.44 -5.04
C GLU A 135 -21.61 11.42 -5.60
N ASP A 136 -21.31 12.14 -6.68
CA ASP A 136 -22.18 13.22 -7.17
C ASP A 136 -23.19 12.75 -8.22
N TRP A 137 -22.79 11.85 -9.12
CA TRP A 137 -23.65 11.46 -10.26
C TRP A 137 -24.38 10.14 -10.02
N MET A 138 -23.66 9.07 -9.69
CA MET A 138 -24.23 7.72 -9.59
C MET A 138 -25.16 7.58 -8.39
N ASN A 139 -24.78 8.12 -7.23
CA ASN A 139 -25.61 8.06 -6.01
C ASN A 139 -26.98 8.76 -6.18
N ARG A 140 -27.12 9.64 -7.18
CA ARG A 140 -28.38 10.33 -7.49
C ARG A 140 -29.21 9.64 -8.57
N THR A 141 -28.63 8.74 -9.35
CA THR A 141 -29.24 8.16 -10.55
C THR A 141 -29.54 6.67 -10.42
N ILE A 142 -28.78 5.93 -9.61
CA ILE A 142 -28.90 4.48 -9.49
C ILE A 142 -29.07 4.09 -8.03
N ASP A 143 -30.21 3.47 -7.72
CA ASP A 143 -30.47 2.88 -6.42
C ASP A 143 -30.24 1.37 -6.46
N PHE A 144 -29.28 0.88 -5.66
CA PHE A 144 -28.91 -0.54 -5.60
C PHE A 144 -29.59 -1.28 -4.44
N GLN A 145 -30.48 -0.64 -3.69
CA GLN A 145 -31.05 -1.15 -2.42
C GLN A 145 -31.71 -2.53 -2.50
N ASN A 146 -32.22 -2.95 -3.67
CA ASN A 146 -32.95 -4.20 -3.83
C ASN A 146 -32.16 -5.33 -4.52
N MET A 147 -30.85 -5.18 -4.72
CA MET A 147 -30.03 -6.24 -5.33
C MET A 147 -29.56 -7.28 -4.31
N ASN A 148 -29.47 -8.55 -4.73
CA ASN A 148 -28.86 -9.61 -3.93
C ASN A 148 -27.39 -9.25 -3.62
N LEU A 149 -27.03 -9.29 -2.34
CA LEU A 149 -25.70 -8.91 -1.83
C LEU A 149 -24.56 -9.63 -2.55
N TRP A 150 -24.71 -10.92 -2.87
CA TRP A 150 -23.67 -11.69 -3.56
C TRP A 150 -23.45 -11.21 -5.00
N ILE A 151 -24.54 -10.97 -5.73
CA ILE A 151 -24.48 -10.48 -7.11
C ILE A 151 -23.93 -9.06 -7.11
N TYR A 152 -24.37 -8.24 -6.17
CA TYR A 152 -23.92 -6.87 -6.02
C TYR A 152 -22.41 -6.82 -5.76
N SER A 153 -21.92 -7.47 -4.71
CA SER A 153 -20.51 -7.38 -4.29
C SER A 153 -19.54 -8.06 -5.25
N LEU A 154 -19.92 -9.18 -5.86
CA LEU A 154 -18.98 -10.02 -6.61
C LEU A 154 -18.97 -9.73 -8.12
N LEU A 155 -20.08 -9.23 -8.67
CA LEU A 155 -20.21 -8.93 -10.10
C LEU A 155 -20.43 -7.44 -10.35
N VAL A 156 -21.46 -6.86 -9.75
CA VAL A 156 -21.89 -5.49 -10.08
C VAL A 156 -20.82 -4.47 -9.68
N THR A 157 -20.36 -4.49 -8.42
CA THR A 157 -19.33 -3.56 -7.92
C THR A 157 -18.03 -3.60 -8.73
N PRO A 158 -17.41 -4.77 -9.01
CA PRO A 158 -16.17 -4.79 -9.80
C PRO A 158 -16.39 -4.37 -11.26
N LEU A 159 -17.51 -4.75 -11.89
CA LEU A 159 -17.82 -4.33 -13.26
C LEU A 159 -18.02 -2.82 -13.35
N ILE A 160 -18.81 -2.23 -12.47
CA ILE A 160 -19.03 -0.78 -12.41
C ILE A 160 -17.70 -0.06 -12.16
N SER A 161 -16.88 -0.56 -11.22
CA SER A 161 -15.57 0.03 -10.93
C SER A 161 -14.65 0.02 -12.15
N LEU A 162 -14.61 -1.08 -12.90
CA LEU A 162 -13.85 -1.17 -14.15
C LEU A 162 -14.33 -0.15 -15.19
N VAL A 163 -15.64 -0.04 -15.39
CA VAL A 163 -16.23 0.92 -16.34
C VAL A 163 -15.88 2.35 -15.94
N ILE A 164 -16.01 2.71 -14.65
CA ILE A 164 -15.69 4.05 -14.17
C ILE A 164 -14.20 4.35 -14.32
N ILE A 165 -13.31 3.40 -14.04
CA ILE A 165 -11.86 3.58 -14.24
C ILE A 165 -11.55 3.87 -15.71
N LEU A 166 -12.19 3.15 -16.65
CA LEU A 166 -12.00 3.37 -18.08
C LEU A 166 -12.50 4.75 -18.53
N ILE A 167 -13.70 5.16 -18.08
CA ILE A 167 -14.26 6.48 -18.36
C ILE A 167 -13.35 7.58 -17.80
N SER A 168 -12.95 7.48 -16.53
CA SER A 168 -12.05 8.43 -15.88
C SER A 168 -10.72 8.54 -16.62
N TYR A 169 -10.12 7.43 -17.03
CA TYR A 169 -8.89 7.43 -17.81
C TYR A 169 -9.05 8.17 -19.15
N PHE A 170 -10.14 7.92 -19.86
CA PHE A 170 -10.41 8.58 -21.15
C PHE A 170 -10.64 10.09 -20.98
N LEU A 171 -11.42 10.50 -19.97
CA LEU A 171 -11.62 11.92 -19.65
C LEU A 171 -10.31 12.63 -19.32
N ILE A 172 -9.43 11.99 -18.55
CA ILE A 172 -8.09 12.55 -18.28
C ILE A 172 -7.32 12.74 -19.58
N LYS A 173 -7.32 11.74 -20.47
CA LYS A 173 -6.63 11.87 -21.78
C LYS A 173 -7.16 13.02 -22.62
N ILE A 174 -8.46 13.34 -22.53
CA ILE A 174 -9.04 14.52 -23.17
C ILE A 174 -8.55 15.80 -22.50
N VAL A 175 -8.62 15.89 -21.17
CA VAL A 175 -8.17 17.06 -20.40
C VAL A 175 -6.69 17.36 -20.65
N GLN A 176 -5.85 16.32 -20.74
CA GLN A 176 -4.43 16.42 -21.05
C GLN A 176 -4.11 16.99 -22.43
N LYS A 177 -5.09 17.13 -23.32
CA LYS A 177 -4.90 17.88 -24.59
C LYS A 177 -4.81 19.38 -24.37
N ASN A 178 -5.32 19.90 -23.25
CA ASN A 178 -5.32 21.32 -22.93
C ASN A 178 -4.44 21.59 -21.69
N LYS A 179 -3.32 22.31 -21.90
CA LYS A 179 -2.33 22.63 -20.85
C LYS A 179 -2.96 23.32 -19.63
N TYR A 180 -3.91 24.23 -19.85
CA TYR A 180 -4.53 24.98 -18.76
C TYR A 180 -5.49 24.11 -17.93
N ALA A 181 -6.25 23.24 -18.60
CA ALA A 181 -7.18 22.33 -17.91
C ALA A 181 -6.42 21.26 -17.11
N GLU A 182 -5.32 20.72 -17.65
CA GLU A 182 -4.46 19.77 -16.94
C GLU A 182 -3.80 20.41 -15.71
N MET A 183 -3.31 21.64 -15.82
CA MET A 183 -2.72 22.37 -14.70
C MET A 183 -3.76 22.68 -13.62
N LEU A 184 -4.95 23.14 -14.00
CA LEU A 184 -6.01 23.52 -13.06
C LEU A 184 -6.61 22.32 -12.33
N LEU A 185 -6.84 21.19 -13.01
CA LEU A 185 -7.51 20.03 -12.44
C LEU A 185 -6.57 19.04 -11.77
N PHE A 186 -5.35 18.87 -12.29
CA PHE A 186 -4.43 17.82 -11.84
C PHE A 186 -3.10 18.33 -11.29
N GLY A 187 -2.87 19.66 -11.28
CA GLY A 187 -1.66 20.26 -10.74
C GLY A 187 -0.38 19.87 -11.49
N LYS A 188 -0.49 19.32 -12.70
CA LYS A 188 0.67 18.92 -13.51
C LYS A 188 1.14 20.10 -14.33
N GLN A 189 2.33 20.60 -14.02
CA GLN A 189 3.09 21.49 -14.91
C GLN A 189 4.01 20.64 -15.78
N ARG A 190 3.74 20.62 -17.09
CA ARG A 190 4.72 20.24 -18.11
C ARG A 190 5.62 21.42 -18.43
#